data_AF-A0A7S3RNY7-F1
#
_entry.id   AF-A0A7S3RNY7-F1
#
_cell.length_a   1.000
_cell.length_b   1.000
_cell.length_c   1.000
_cell.angle_alpha   90.00
_cell.angle_beta   90.00
_cell.angle_gamma   90.00
#
_symmetry.space_group_name_H-M   'P 1'
#
loop_
_entity.id
_entity.type
_entity.pdbx_description
1 polymer ?
#
loop_
_entity_poly.entity_id
_entity_poly.type
_entity_poly.pdbx_seq_one_letter_code
_entity_poly.pdbx_strand_id
1 'polypeptide(L)'
;EGGIYAPVAALGWLAFHIDSKTFLGEEQGEEELDECSALLRWAAGEYPSSLFFSLLEADCLACRRRLPEALLVIASASRLPCLDELRAMRAMLHYKQGAYHLAALQWAEAGACFKASHAVYFSAGRRSLAPSMAVNAALCYTLAADEGAAGEMLAEVARYRELAKSNWVPADRNAFRAHAQWTERCGAGGTLPPERWALLQIAVRMAFLMRSTVWMTDADAERFAAMLATAAGDDDADSRAQAAMCSAQLHAHRGDAAAGMAQCELGLSLSPRLGAPSRDFGTVPMLHCLSAQLHASSGDLRRAEASLDACSAAAARGTQMQQLLTFKSGRLRRSLGLQLHDAYATLSLPAGRAAVFSITLARTADEATSTAAWDWALEARDIDFGVRWTAAAGEPAELHPTSRHEAAAGPVEGSFELPEGCESGLLELTLSNRFSYFRSKAVSYRIGTAAVKAEPRVE
;
A
#
# COMPACT_ATOMS: atom_id res chain seq x y z
N GLU A 1 -27.39 -4.26 -21.01
CA GLU A 1 -28.81 -3.90 -21.23
C GLU A 1 -28.94 -2.39 -21.38
N GLY A 2 -29.56 -1.89 -22.45
CA GLY A 2 -29.64 -0.45 -22.80
C GLY A 2 -30.77 0.32 -22.11
N GLY A 3 -30.97 0.10 -20.81
CA GLY A 3 -32.01 0.79 -20.03
C GLY A 3 -31.64 2.24 -19.67
N ILE A 4 -32.62 3.04 -19.21
CA ILE A 4 -32.39 4.46 -18.82
C ILE A 4 -31.33 4.63 -17.72
N TYR A 5 -31.13 3.61 -16.88
CA TYR A 5 -30.11 3.59 -15.82
C TYR A 5 -28.76 3.00 -16.27
N ALA A 6 -28.64 2.48 -17.49
CA ALA A 6 -27.42 1.89 -18.02
C ALA A 6 -26.20 2.82 -17.90
N PRO A 7 -26.24 4.12 -18.26
CA PRO A 7 -25.07 5.00 -18.11
C PRO A 7 -24.66 5.20 -16.64
N VAL A 8 -25.62 5.25 -15.71
CA VAL A 8 -25.33 5.42 -14.28
C VAL A 8 -24.71 4.14 -13.71
N ALA A 9 -25.25 2.97 -14.08
CA ALA A 9 -24.69 1.68 -13.69
C ALA A 9 -23.26 1.49 -14.25
N ALA A 10 -23.04 1.86 -15.51
CA ALA A 10 -21.73 1.82 -16.15
C ALA A 10 -20.72 2.73 -15.45
N LEU A 11 -21.09 3.98 -15.14
CA LEU A 11 -20.24 4.90 -14.39
C LEU A 11 -19.90 4.35 -13.00
N GLY A 12 -20.87 3.78 -12.29
CA GLY A 12 -20.66 3.18 -10.98
C GLY A 12 -19.68 2.01 -11.02
N TRP A 13 -19.85 1.10 -11.98
CA TRP A 13 -18.95 -0.04 -12.20
C TRP A 13 -17.53 0.43 -12.54
N LEU A 14 -17.40 1.29 -13.56
CA LEU A 14 -16.11 1.83 -13.98
C LEU A 14 -15.38 2.57 -12.85
N ALA A 15 -16.07 3.45 -12.11
CA ALA A 15 -15.46 4.19 -11.01
C ALA A 15 -15.00 3.28 -9.86
N PHE A 16 -15.74 2.19 -9.60
CA PHE A 16 -15.34 1.21 -8.62
C PHE A 16 -14.06 0.49 -9.06
N HIS A 17 -14.07 -0.07 -10.28
CA HIS A 17 -12.98 -0.91 -10.78
C HIS A 17 -11.72 -0.12 -11.18
N ILE A 18 -11.84 1.15 -11.60
CA ILE A 18 -10.69 1.96 -12.06
C ILE A 18 -10.05 2.79 -10.94
N ASP A 19 -10.83 3.40 -10.04
CA ASP A 19 -10.29 4.29 -8.99
C ASP A 19 -10.45 3.70 -7.58
N SER A 20 -11.66 3.25 -7.25
CA SER A 20 -11.97 2.83 -5.89
C SER A 20 -11.12 1.62 -5.48
N LYS A 21 -11.06 0.53 -6.26
CA LYS A 21 -10.25 -0.65 -5.92
C LYS A 21 -8.79 -0.30 -5.57
N THR A 22 -8.14 0.55 -6.37
CA THR A 22 -6.78 1.03 -6.06
C THR A 22 -6.72 1.85 -4.78
N PHE A 23 -7.72 2.67 -4.48
CA PHE A 23 -7.79 3.45 -3.23
C PHE A 23 -7.91 2.54 -2.03
N LEU A 24 -8.66 1.48 -2.29
CA LEU A 24 -8.99 0.45 -1.37
C LEU A 24 -7.81 -0.51 -1.10
N GLY A 25 -6.77 -0.47 -1.94
CA GLY A 25 -5.60 -1.36 -1.86
C GLY A 25 -5.89 -2.77 -2.38
N GLU A 26 -6.95 -2.92 -3.16
CA GLU A 26 -7.32 -4.17 -3.83
C GLU A 26 -6.63 -4.23 -5.19
N GLU A 27 -6.19 -5.44 -5.57
CA GLU A 27 -5.57 -5.66 -6.89
C GLU A 27 -6.59 -5.41 -8.01
N GLN A 28 -6.09 -4.80 -9.09
CA GLN A 28 -6.83 -4.64 -10.34
C GLN A 28 -6.32 -5.69 -11.31
N GLY A 29 -7.20 -6.61 -11.70
CA GLY A 29 -6.87 -7.64 -12.69
C GLY A 29 -6.87 -7.09 -14.12
N GLU A 30 -6.06 -7.67 -15.01
CA GLU A 30 -6.09 -7.31 -16.44
C GLU A 30 -7.46 -7.57 -17.07
N GLU A 31 -8.10 -8.69 -16.71
CA GLU A 31 -9.45 -9.05 -17.19
C GLU A 31 -10.49 -7.97 -16.80
N GLU A 32 -10.45 -7.48 -15.56
CA GLU A 32 -11.34 -6.40 -15.12
C GLU A 32 -11.10 -5.10 -15.90
N LEU A 33 -9.83 -4.78 -16.21
CA LEU A 33 -9.50 -3.62 -17.03
C LEU A 33 -9.94 -3.80 -18.49
N ASP A 34 -9.95 -5.03 -19.01
CA ASP A 34 -10.46 -5.38 -20.34
C ASP A 34 -11.97 -5.17 -20.41
N GLU A 35 -12.70 -5.59 -19.38
CA GLU A 35 -14.14 -5.29 -19.22
C GLU A 35 -14.41 -3.79 -19.15
N CYS A 36 -13.62 -3.05 -18.36
CA CYS A 36 -13.71 -1.59 -18.28
C CYS A 36 -13.52 -0.96 -19.68
N SER A 37 -12.54 -1.45 -20.43
CA SER A 37 -12.25 -0.96 -21.79
C SER A 37 -13.36 -1.29 -22.78
N ALA A 38 -14.01 -2.45 -22.64
CA ALA A 38 -15.19 -2.80 -23.43
C ALA A 38 -16.37 -1.85 -23.13
N LEU A 39 -16.61 -1.56 -21.85
CA LEU A 39 -17.69 -0.66 -21.44
C LEU A 39 -17.41 0.80 -21.85
N LEU A 40 -16.17 1.25 -21.78
CA LEU A 40 -15.77 2.57 -22.26
C LEU A 40 -15.90 2.71 -23.78
N ARG A 41 -15.61 1.65 -24.56
CA ARG A 41 -15.87 1.64 -26.01
C ARG A 41 -17.36 1.75 -26.34
N TRP A 42 -18.20 1.04 -25.59
CA TRP A 42 -19.66 1.22 -25.69
C TRP A 42 -20.06 2.66 -25.37
N ALA A 43 -19.57 3.21 -24.26
CA ALA A 43 -19.89 4.57 -23.83
C ALA A 43 -19.40 5.65 -24.81
N ALA A 44 -18.27 5.44 -25.48
CA ALA A 44 -17.77 6.34 -26.51
C ALA A 44 -18.70 6.39 -27.75
N GLY A 45 -19.37 5.28 -28.08
CA GLY A 45 -20.37 5.22 -29.15
C GLY A 45 -21.67 5.93 -28.79
N GLU A 46 -22.20 5.69 -27.58
CA GLU A 46 -23.49 6.22 -27.14
C GLU A 46 -23.41 7.66 -26.57
N TYR A 47 -22.27 8.02 -25.97
CA TYR A 47 -22.07 9.27 -25.24
C TYR A 47 -20.72 9.93 -25.58
N PRO A 48 -20.44 10.25 -26.85
CA PRO A 48 -19.12 10.68 -27.36
C PRO A 48 -18.59 12.00 -26.76
N SER A 49 -19.44 12.79 -26.10
CA SER A 49 -19.04 14.05 -25.43
C SER A 49 -19.22 14.00 -23.92
N SER A 50 -19.32 12.79 -23.34
CA SER A 50 -19.42 12.64 -21.89
C SER A 50 -18.07 12.91 -21.23
N LEU A 51 -18.05 13.99 -20.42
CA LEU A 51 -16.90 14.32 -19.58
C LEU A 51 -16.55 13.20 -18.60
N PHE A 52 -17.57 12.56 -18.00
CA PHE A 52 -17.35 11.52 -16.99
C PHE A 52 -16.75 10.25 -17.58
N PHE A 53 -17.23 9.81 -18.75
CA PHE A 53 -16.63 8.65 -19.43
C PHE A 53 -15.23 8.97 -19.95
N SER A 54 -14.97 10.17 -20.45
CA SER A 54 -13.62 10.58 -20.87
C SER A 54 -12.62 10.57 -19.71
N LEU A 55 -13.04 11.00 -18.52
CA LEU A 55 -12.22 10.94 -17.30
C LEU A 55 -11.88 9.50 -16.91
N LEU A 56 -12.87 8.61 -16.93
CA LEU A 56 -12.67 7.19 -16.63
C LEU A 56 -11.84 6.49 -17.70
N GLU A 57 -11.95 6.90 -18.97
CA GLU A 57 -11.09 6.41 -20.04
C GLU A 57 -9.63 6.81 -19.80
N ALA A 58 -9.37 8.07 -19.45
CA ALA A 58 -8.02 8.52 -19.10
C ALA A 58 -7.46 7.76 -17.88
N ASP A 59 -8.27 7.58 -16.83
CA ASP A 59 -7.86 6.82 -15.64
C ASP A 59 -7.62 5.32 -15.99
N CYS A 60 -8.44 4.71 -16.85
CA CYS A 60 -8.25 3.32 -17.30
C CYS A 60 -6.93 3.16 -18.09
N LEU A 61 -6.63 4.09 -18.99
CA LEU A 61 -5.37 4.14 -19.72
C LEU A 61 -4.18 4.33 -18.76
N ALA A 62 -4.33 5.19 -17.74
CA ALA A 62 -3.31 5.39 -16.71
C ALA A 62 -3.09 4.15 -15.84
N CYS A 63 -4.14 3.41 -15.46
CA CYS A 63 -4.03 2.11 -14.77
C CYS A 63 -3.27 1.08 -15.62
N ARG A 64 -3.41 1.14 -16.95
CA ARG A 64 -2.61 0.34 -17.90
C ARG A 64 -1.23 0.93 -18.19
N ARG A 65 -0.80 1.95 -17.44
CA ARG A 65 0.48 2.66 -17.61
C ARG A 65 0.67 3.27 -19.02
N ARG A 66 -0.43 3.57 -19.71
CA ARG A 66 -0.46 4.25 -21.03
C ARG A 66 -0.62 5.77 -20.84
N LEU A 67 0.28 6.38 -20.06
CA LEU A 67 0.21 7.79 -19.67
C LEU A 67 0.13 8.77 -20.85
N PRO A 68 0.88 8.60 -21.97
CA PRO A 68 0.75 9.51 -23.11
C PRO A 68 -0.66 9.55 -23.68
N GLU A 69 -1.35 8.41 -23.72
CA GLU A 69 -2.71 8.30 -24.24
C GLU A 69 -3.73 8.86 -23.25
N ALA A 70 -3.56 8.58 -21.95
CA ALA A 70 -4.37 9.19 -20.90
C ALA A 70 -4.31 10.74 -20.96
N LEU A 71 -3.12 11.29 -21.20
CA LEU A 71 -2.89 12.72 -21.37
C LEU A 71 -3.61 13.29 -22.61
N LEU A 72 -3.66 12.55 -23.72
CA LEU A 72 -4.42 12.96 -24.91
C LEU A 72 -5.93 13.00 -24.63
N VAL A 73 -6.47 11.96 -23.97
CA VAL A 73 -7.89 11.87 -23.63
C VAL A 73 -8.29 13.02 -22.69
N ILE A 74 -7.54 13.26 -21.62
CA ILE A 74 -7.88 14.33 -20.67
C ILE A 74 -7.71 15.73 -21.26
N ALA A 75 -6.74 15.92 -22.18
CA ALA A 75 -6.59 17.17 -22.92
C ALA A 75 -7.78 17.43 -23.86
N SER A 76 -8.32 16.38 -24.50
CA SER A 76 -9.55 16.46 -25.30
C SER A 76 -10.75 16.80 -24.41
N ALA A 77 -10.92 16.09 -23.29
CA ALA A 77 -11.99 16.33 -22.33
C ALA A 77 -11.99 17.78 -21.79
N SER A 78 -10.79 18.36 -21.61
CA SER A 78 -10.60 19.75 -21.16
C SER A 78 -11.07 20.82 -22.15
N ARG A 79 -11.45 20.42 -23.37
CA ARG A 79 -11.99 21.30 -24.42
C ARG A 79 -13.51 21.17 -24.60
N LEU A 80 -14.16 20.32 -23.81
CA LEU A 80 -15.61 20.13 -23.92
C LEU A 80 -16.37 21.43 -23.54
N PRO A 81 -17.37 21.85 -24.34
CA PRO A 81 -18.11 23.09 -24.09
C PRO A 81 -18.80 23.17 -22.72
N CYS A 82 -19.20 22.02 -22.15
CA CYS A 82 -19.85 21.98 -20.84
C CYS A 82 -18.97 22.52 -19.70
N LEU A 83 -17.64 22.59 -19.89
CA LEU A 83 -16.71 23.10 -18.89
C LEU A 83 -16.78 24.61 -18.69
N ASP A 84 -17.45 25.36 -19.57
CA ASP A 84 -17.66 26.80 -19.40
C ASP A 84 -18.61 27.08 -18.24
N GLU A 85 -19.56 26.18 -18.02
CA GLU A 85 -20.53 26.22 -16.91
C GLU A 85 -20.05 25.40 -15.70
N LEU A 86 -19.24 24.36 -15.93
CA LEU A 86 -18.78 23.42 -14.89
C LEU A 86 -17.36 23.72 -14.38
N ARG A 87 -17.15 24.92 -13.80
CA ARG A 87 -15.83 25.37 -13.31
C ARG A 87 -15.17 24.40 -12.32
N ALA A 88 -15.94 23.76 -11.45
CA ALA A 88 -15.41 22.78 -10.49
C ALA A 88 -14.81 21.56 -11.21
N MET A 89 -15.43 21.11 -12.30
CA MET A 89 -14.91 20.01 -13.10
C MET A 89 -13.64 20.42 -13.85
N ARG A 90 -13.56 21.67 -14.32
CA ARG A 90 -12.33 22.21 -14.94
C ARG A 90 -11.14 22.19 -13.97
N ALA A 91 -11.35 22.59 -12.71
CA ALA A 91 -10.31 22.49 -11.69
C ALA A 91 -9.85 21.03 -11.46
N MET A 92 -10.80 20.10 -11.40
CA MET A 92 -10.52 18.68 -11.22
C MET A 92 -9.76 18.07 -12.42
N LEU A 93 -10.11 18.45 -13.65
CA LEU A 93 -9.37 18.04 -14.86
C LEU A 93 -7.91 18.52 -14.82
N HIS A 94 -7.67 19.78 -14.48
CA HIS A 94 -6.31 20.29 -14.31
C HIS A 94 -5.54 19.53 -13.23
N TYR A 95 -6.18 19.24 -12.08
CA TYR A 95 -5.57 18.44 -11.03
C TYR A 95 -5.20 17.03 -11.51
N LYS A 96 -6.12 16.34 -12.21
CA LYS A 96 -5.90 14.99 -12.75
C LYS A 96 -4.80 14.97 -13.81
N GLN A 97 -4.81 15.94 -14.73
CA GLN A 97 -3.74 16.09 -15.73
C GLN A 97 -2.38 16.32 -15.06
N GLY A 98 -2.33 17.13 -13.99
CA GLY A 98 -1.12 17.31 -13.18
C GLY A 98 -0.64 16.01 -12.55
N ALA A 99 -1.54 15.17 -12.06
CA ALA A 99 -1.19 13.86 -11.50
C ALA A 99 -0.65 12.87 -12.55
N TYR A 100 -1.15 12.89 -13.79
CA TYR A 100 -0.57 12.10 -14.89
C TYR A 100 0.83 12.60 -15.27
N HIS A 101 1.04 13.92 -15.34
CA HIS A 101 2.37 14.48 -15.58
C HIS A 101 3.35 14.14 -14.44
N LEU A 102 2.90 14.11 -13.18
CA LEU A 102 3.72 13.62 -12.07
C LEU A 102 4.13 12.16 -12.26
N ALA A 103 3.20 11.29 -12.67
CA ALA A 103 3.50 9.88 -12.94
C ALA A 103 4.51 9.71 -14.09
N ALA A 104 4.52 10.64 -15.05
CA ALA A 104 5.50 10.70 -16.15
C ALA A 104 6.78 11.49 -15.79
N LEU A 105 6.94 11.93 -14.53
CA LEU A 105 8.05 12.76 -14.05
C LEU A 105 8.25 14.08 -14.84
N GLN A 106 7.16 14.61 -15.41
CA GLN A 106 7.11 15.86 -16.17
C GLN A 106 6.78 17.02 -15.24
N TRP A 107 7.80 17.48 -14.49
CA TRP A 107 7.61 18.42 -13.38
C TRP A 107 7.06 19.78 -13.82
N ALA A 108 7.58 20.36 -14.91
CA ALA A 108 7.13 21.67 -15.37
C ALA A 108 5.64 21.66 -15.79
N GLU A 109 5.24 20.63 -16.53
CA GLU A 109 3.88 20.41 -17.01
C GLU A 109 2.93 20.13 -15.85
N ALA A 110 3.35 19.31 -14.87
CA ALA A 110 2.59 19.08 -13.65
C ALA A 110 2.37 20.38 -12.86
N GLY A 111 3.42 21.20 -12.72
CA GLY A 111 3.35 22.51 -12.07
C GLY A 111 2.35 23.45 -12.74
N ALA A 112 2.39 23.53 -14.07
CA ALA A 112 1.45 24.33 -14.86
C ALA A 112 0.00 23.88 -14.67
N CYS A 113 -0.25 22.57 -14.61
CA CYS A 113 -1.57 22.02 -14.36
C CYS A 113 -2.09 22.38 -12.96
N PHE A 114 -1.27 22.24 -11.91
CA PHE A 114 -1.67 22.64 -10.56
C PHE A 114 -1.88 24.15 -10.43
N LYS A 115 -1.04 24.98 -11.09
CA LYS A 115 -1.25 26.43 -11.16
C LYS A 115 -2.56 26.80 -11.86
N ALA A 116 -2.91 26.10 -12.94
CA ALA A 116 -4.19 26.29 -13.61
C ALA A 116 -5.38 25.89 -12.72
N SER A 117 -5.29 24.76 -11.99
CA SER A 117 -6.31 24.38 -11.01
C SER A 117 -6.44 25.41 -9.89
N HIS A 118 -5.32 25.95 -9.39
CA HIS A 118 -5.31 27.04 -8.41
C HIS A 118 -6.04 28.28 -8.93
N ALA A 119 -5.77 28.71 -10.16
CA ALA A 119 -6.41 29.87 -10.78
C ALA A 119 -7.94 29.73 -10.88
N VAL A 120 -8.45 28.52 -11.12
CA VAL A 120 -9.90 28.26 -11.10
C VAL A 120 -10.50 28.45 -9.70
N TYR A 121 -9.86 27.92 -8.65
CA TYR A 121 -10.33 28.15 -7.27
C TYR A 121 -10.28 29.63 -6.89
N PHE A 122 -9.16 30.29 -7.21
CA PHE A 122 -8.95 31.71 -6.93
C PHE A 122 -10.02 32.58 -7.62
N SER A 123 -10.22 32.43 -8.93
CA SER A 123 -11.20 33.20 -9.70
C SER A 123 -12.65 32.93 -9.29
N ALA A 124 -12.94 31.76 -8.72
CA ALA A 124 -14.24 31.42 -8.15
C ALA A 124 -14.45 31.94 -6.71
N GLY A 125 -13.48 32.67 -6.13
CA GLY A 125 -13.52 33.13 -4.74
C GLY A 125 -13.45 31.99 -3.71
N ARG A 126 -13.08 30.78 -4.14
CA ARG A 126 -12.96 29.61 -3.27
C ARG A 126 -11.59 29.60 -2.61
N ARG A 127 -11.59 29.65 -1.27
CA ARG A 127 -10.37 29.62 -0.46
C ARG A 127 -9.87 28.21 -0.15
N SER A 128 -10.77 27.23 -0.03
CA SER A 128 -10.37 25.83 0.25
C SER A 128 -9.72 25.20 -0.98
N LEU A 129 -8.75 24.31 -0.77
CA LEU A 129 -7.96 23.58 -1.78
C LEU A 129 -7.00 24.44 -2.60
N ALA A 130 -7.22 25.77 -2.69
CA ALA A 130 -6.29 26.66 -3.37
C ALA A 130 -4.85 26.61 -2.80
N PRO A 131 -4.62 26.67 -1.47
CA PRO A 131 -3.28 26.47 -0.90
C PRO A 131 -2.65 25.14 -1.29
N SER A 132 -3.44 24.06 -1.28
CA SER A 132 -2.94 22.74 -1.67
C SER A 132 -2.51 22.66 -3.14
N MET A 133 -3.22 23.34 -4.04
CA MET A 133 -2.83 23.41 -5.46
C MET A 133 -1.57 24.27 -5.64
N ALA A 134 -1.50 25.42 -4.96
CA ALA A 134 -0.34 26.30 -5.01
C ALA A 134 0.93 25.62 -4.51
N VAL A 135 0.88 24.91 -3.37
CA VAL A 135 2.07 24.19 -2.88
C VAL A 135 2.48 23.06 -3.81
N ASN A 136 1.54 22.33 -4.43
CA ASN A 136 1.87 21.28 -5.39
C ASN A 136 2.56 21.88 -6.63
N ALA A 137 2.07 23.03 -7.13
CA ALA A 137 2.70 23.75 -8.22
C ALA A 137 4.12 24.19 -7.86
N ALA A 138 4.31 24.79 -6.66
CA ALA A 138 5.62 25.21 -6.18
C ALA A 138 6.63 24.06 -6.14
N LEU A 139 6.24 22.91 -5.56
CA LEU A 139 7.06 21.71 -5.48
C LEU A 139 7.52 21.25 -6.87
N CYS A 140 6.59 21.23 -7.84
CA CYS A 140 6.88 20.83 -9.20
C CYS A 140 7.83 21.82 -9.90
N TYR A 141 7.61 23.12 -9.74
CA TYR A 141 8.48 24.14 -10.34
C TYR A 141 9.89 24.16 -9.72
N THR A 142 10.02 23.89 -8.42
CA THR A 142 11.34 23.70 -7.80
C THR A 142 12.09 22.53 -8.44
N LEU A 143 11.42 21.40 -8.70
CA LEU A 143 12.03 20.25 -9.38
C LEU A 143 12.32 20.49 -10.86
N ALA A 144 11.58 21.42 -11.49
CA ALA A 144 11.83 21.88 -12.85
C ALA A 144 12.90 22.99 -12.93
N ALA A 145 13.51 23.38 -11.81
CA ALA A 145 14.45 24.51 -11.70
C ALA A 145 13.86 25.87 -12.17
N ASP A 146 12.54 26.05 -12.08
CA ASP A 146 11.87 27.33 -12.33
C ASP A 146 11.64 28.06 -10.99
N GLU A 147 12.69 28.73 -10.52
CA GLU A 147 12.67 29.44 -9.23
C GLU A 147 11.63 30.56 -9.19
N GLY A 148 11.39 31.23 -10.33
CA GLY A 148 10.43 32.31 -10.44
C GLY A 148 9.00 31.82 -10.22
N ALA A 149 8.60 30.78 -10.95
CA ALA A 149 7.27 30.19 -10.80
C ALA A 149 7.09 29.49 -9.43
N ALA A 150 8.14 28.86 -8.91
CA ALA A 150 8.12 28.27 -7.58
C ALA A 150 7.89 29.33 -6.49
N GLY A 151 8.64 30.44 -6.54
CA GLY A 151 8.52 31.56 -5.61
C GLY A 151 7.15 32.22 -5.64
N GLU A 152 6.57 32.43 -6.83
CA GLU A 152 5.21 32.95 -7.00
C GLU A 152 4.19 32.07 -6.27
N MET A 153 4.26 30.75 -6.47
CA MET A 153 3.31 29.82 -5.86
C MET A 153 3.51 29.65 -4.35
N LEU A 154 4.74 29.75 -3.85
CA LEU A 154 4.99 29.79 -2.39
C LEU A 154 4.43 31.06 -1.75
N ALA A 155 4.58 32.22 -2.41
CA ALA A 155 4.00 33.47 -1.95
C ALA A 155 2.47 33.40 -1.89
N GLU A 156 1.84 32.69 -2.83
CA GLU A 156 0.39 32.41 -2.77
C GLU A 156 -0.01 31.61 -1.52
N VAL A 157 0.75 30.57 -1.16
CA VAL A 157 0.51 29.80 0.07
C VAL A 157 0.64 30.69 1.32
N ALA A 158 1.66 31.56 1.36
CA ALA A 158 1.84 32.52 2.45
C ALA A 158 0.63 33.47 2.58
N ARG A 159 0.16 34.03 1.47
CA ARG A 159 -1.02 34.91 1.42
C ARG A 159 -2.27 34.24 1.95
N TYR A 160 -2.51 32.98 1.60
CA TYR A 160 -3.65 32.23 2.13
C TYR A 160 -3.55 31.97 3.63
N ARG A 161 -2.34 31.76 4.16
CA ARG A 161 -2.11 31.51 5.59
C ARG A 161 -2.47 32.72 6.46
N GLU A 162 -2.33 33.93 5.93
CA GLU A 162 -2.67 35.20 6.61
C GLU A 162 -4.17 35.46 6.68
N LEU A 163 -4.99 34.74 5.90
CA LEU A 163 -6.44 34.92 5.93
C LEU A 163 -7.02 34.41 7.25
N ALA A 164 -7.91 35.22 7.84
CA ALA A 164 -8.69 34.84 9.02
C ALA A 164 -9.73 33.75 8.69
N LYS A 165 -9.27 32.50 8.62
CA LYS A 165 -10.09 31.30 8.43
C LYS A 165 -9.62 30.21 9.39
N SER A 166 -10.55 29.66 10.16
CA SER A 166 -10.27 28.63 11.18
C SER A 166 -10.54 27.20 10.70
N ASN A 167 -11.34 27.02 9.65
CA ASN A 167 -11.81 25.71 9.17
C ASN A 167 -11.10 25.25 7.88
N TRP A 168 -9.78 25.41 7.80
CA TRP A 168 -8.98 24.88 6.69
C TRP A 168 -9.11 23.37 6.58
N VAL A 169 -9.29 22.85 5.36
CA VAL A 169 -9.33 21.40 5.12
C VAL A 169 -7.94 20.78 5.35
N PRO A 170 -7.83 19.46 5.61
CA PRO A 170 -6.55 18.82 5.89
C PRO A 170 -5.45 19.08 4.83
N ALA A 171 -5.82 19.06 3.55
CA ALA A 171 -4.89 19.31 2.44
C ALA A 171 -4.25 20.71 2.52
N ASP A 172 -5.03 21.75 2.85
CA ASP A 172 -4.53 23.12 2.97
C ASP A 172 -3.66 23.30 4.23
N ARG A 173 -4.03 22.65 5.34
CA ARG A 173 -3.18 22.65 6.55
C ARG A 173 -1.81 22.02 6.27
N ASN A 174 -1.78 20.94 5.48
CA ASN A 174 -0.53 20.33 5.04
C ASN A 174 0.25 21.23 4.08
N ALA A 175 -0.42 22.03 3.25
CA ALA A 175 0.24 23.05 2.43
C ALA A 175 0.93 24.12 3.28
N PHE A 176 0.27 24.64 4.32
CA PHE A 176 0.88 25.61 5.24
C PHE A 176 2.06 25.04 6.01
N ARG A 177 1.99 23.77 6.42
CA ARG A 177 3.11 23.06 7.07
C ARG A 177 4.29 22.90 6.12
N ALA A 178 4.05 22.47 4.88
CA ALA A 178 5.10 22.35 3.87
C ALA A 178 5.77 23.71 3.60
N HIS A 179 4.99 24.79 3.47
CA HIS A 179 5.55 26.13 3.36
C HIS A 179 6.37 26.55 4.59
N ALA A 180 5.92 26.24 5.81
CA ALA A 180 6.71 26.52 7.02
C ALA A 180 8.04 25.75 7.02
N GLN A 181 8.02 24.47 6.64
CA GLN A 181 9.22 23.65 6.50
C GLN A 181 10.17 24.19 5.43
N TRP A 182 9.64 24.70 4.31
CA TRP A 182 10.44 25.37 3.30
C TRP A 182 11.20 26.56 3.88
N THR A 183 10.50 27.46 4.59
CA THR A 183 11.13 28.62 5.22
C THR A 183 12.20 28.23 6.23
N GLU A 184 11.97 27.18 7.03
CA GLU A 184 12.89 26.72 8.07
C GLU A 184 14.10 25.96 7.51
N ARG A 185 13.88 25.03 6.56
CA ARG A 185 14.90 24.06 6.12
C ARG A 185 15.60 24.45 4.83
N CYS A 186 14.96 25.23 3.97
CA CYS A 186 15.46 25.59 2.64
C CYS A 186 15.62 27.11 2.45
N GLY A 187 15.08 27.93 3.36
CA GLY A 187 15.23 29.37 3.36
C GLY A 187 16.64 29.84 3.72
N ALA A 188 16.80 31.15 3.96
CA ALA A 188 18.08 31.72 4.34
C ALA A 188 18.62 31.08 5.65
N GLY A 189 19.73 30.35 5.55
CA GLY A 189 20.32 29.61 6.68
C GLY A 189 19.82 28.17 6.85
N GLY A 190 18.98 27.68 5.93
CA GLY A 190 18.53 26.29 5.89
C GLY A 190 19.65 25.31 5.49
N THR A 191 19.52 24.06 5.91
CA THR A 191 20.52 22.99 5.67
C THR A 191 20.11 22.01 4.58
N LEU A 192 18.87 22.09 4.08
CA LEU A 192 18.34 21.14 3.10
C LEU A 192 18.22 21.81 1.72
N PRO A 193 18.80 21.23 0.66
CA PRO A 193 18.63 21.75 -0.69
C PRO A 193 17.14 21.80 -1.10
N PRO A 194 16.68 22.90 -1.74
CA PRO A 194 15.31 23.06 -2.24
C PRO A 194 14.74 21.87 -2.99
N GLU A 195 15.52 21.29 -3.90
CA GLU A 195 15.15 20.17 -4.74
C GLU A 195 14.95 18.88 -3.94
N ARG A 196 15.79 18.66 -2.91
CA ARG A 196 15.67 17.52 -1.99
C ARG A 196 14.39 17.63 -1.18
N TRP A 197 14.10 18.81 -0.65
CA TRP A 197 12.82 19.09 0.02
C TRP A 197 11.62 18.87 -0.91
N ALA A 198 11.68 19.45 -2.11
CA ALA A 198 10.58 19.40 -3.05
C ALA A 198 10.25 17.97 -3.46
N LEU A 199 11.29 17.16 -3.73
CA LEU A 199 11.13 15.76 -4.11
C LEU A 199 10.48 14.94 -3.00
N LEU A 200 10.96 15.04 -1.76
CA LEU A 200 10.40 14.27 -0.64
C LEU A 200 8.94 14.65 -0.36
N GLN A 201 8.61 15.94 -0.49
CA GLN A 201 7.25 16.44 -0.27
C GLN A 201 6.29 16.03 -1.39
N ILE A 202 6.70 16.10 -2.66
CA ILE A 202 5.86 15.65 -3.77
C ILE A 202 5.75 14.13 -3.79
N ALA A 203 6.79 13.40 -3.39
CA ALA A 203 6.78 11.94 -3.35
C ALA A 203 5.73 11.38 -2.39
N VAL A 204 5.60 11.97 -1.20
CA VAL A 204 4.52 11.63 -0.27
C VAL A 204 3.15 11.82 -0.92
N ARG A 205 2.96 12.91 -1.66
CA ARG A 205 1.70 13.21 -2.33
C ARG A 205 1.44 12.20 -3.45
N MET A 206 2.44 11.91 -4.28
CA MET A 206 2.35 10.92 -5.35
C MET A 206 2.05 9.52 -4.80
N ALA A 207 2.74 9.08 -3.74
CA ALA A 207 2.61 7.75 -3.20
C ALA A 207 1.29 7.53 -2.43
N PHE A 208 0.87 8.49 -1.60
CA PHE A 208 -0.21 8.26 -0.63
C PHE A 208 -1.49 9.05 -0.91
N LEU A 209 -1.39 10.27 -1.42
CA LEU A 209 -2.55 11.16 -1.56
C LEU A 209 -3.17 11.07 -2.96
N MET A 210 -2.34 11.30 -3.98
CA MET A 210 -2.71 11.23 -5.39
C MET A 210 -2.67 9.80 -5.91
N ARG A 211 -1.85 8.93 -5.28
CA ARG A 211 -1.58 7.53 -5.67
C ARG A 211 -1.10 7.41 -7.12
N SER A 212 -0.51 8.45 -7.68
CA SER A 212 -0.06 8.49 -9.07
C SER A 212 1.14 7.58 -9.35
N THR A 213 1.82 7.08 -8.30
CA THR A 213 2.90 6.09 -8.48
C THR A 213 2.42 4.76 -9.06
N VAL A 214 1.11 4.44 -8.95
CA VAL A 214 0.53 3.23 -9.57
C VAL A 214 0.50 3.30 -11.10
N TRP A 215 0.45 4.50 -11.68
CA TRP A 215 0.35 4.73 -13.12
C TRP A 215 1.72 4.82 -13.82
N MET A 216 2.82 4.80 -13.06
CA MET A 216 4.16 4.96 -13.61
C MET A 216 4.54 3.75 -14.46
N THR A 217 5.15 4.01 -15.61
CA THR A 217 5.85 2.98 -16.39
C THR A 217 6.98 2.36 -15.57
N ASP A 218 7.49 1.19 -15.96
CA ASP A 218 8.65 0.59 -15.27
C ASP A 218 9.84 1.56 -15.27
N ALA A 219 10.14 2.16 -16.42
CA ALA A 219 11.22 3.12 -16.57
C ALA A 219 11.05 4.36 -15.68
N ASP A 220 9.86 4.93 -15.59
CA ASP A 220 9.62 6.10 -14.74
C ASP A 220 9.66 5.74 -13.25
N ALA A 221 9.19 4.55 -12.87
CA ALA A 221 9.29 4.08 -11.49
C ALA A 221 10.75 3.85 -11.07
N GLU A 222 11.57 3.24 -11.91
CA GLU A 222 13.02 3.07 -11.66
C GLU A 222 13.72 4.42 -11.50
N ARG A 223 13.46 5.36 -12.42
CA ARG A 223 13.98 6.73 -12.34
C ARG A 223 13.55 7.40 -11.04
N PHE A 224 12.28 7.27 -10.66
CA PHE A 224 11.76 7.86 -9.45
C PHE A 224 12.36 7.24 -8.18
N ALA A 225 12.53 5.92 -8.13
CA ALA A 225 13.21 5.22 -7.05
C ALA A 225 14.67 5.70 -6.91
N ALA A 226 15.39 5.88 -8.01
CA ALA A 226 16.74 6.43 -8.01
C ALA A 226 16.78 7.87 -7.46
N MET A 227 15.83 8.72 -7.88
CA MET A 227 15.69 10.08 -7.36
C MET A 227 15.44 10.07 -5.84
N LEU A 228 14.57 9.19 -5.34
CA LEU A 228 14.32 9.03 -3.90
C LEU A 228 15.56 8.56 -3.15
N ALA A 229 16.33 7.63 -3.69
CA ALA A 229 17.59 7.18 -3.10
C ALA A 229 18.60 8.32 -3.00
N THR A 230 18.72 9.17 -4.03
CA THR A 230 19.56 10.38 -3.98
C THR A 230 19.07 11.38 -2.93
N ALA A 231 17.76 11.65 -2.88
CA ALA A 231 17.18 12.60 -1.92
C ALA A 231 17.14 12.08 -0.48
N ALA A 232 17.24 10.77 -0.26
CA ALA A 232 17.38 10.19 1.07
C ALA A 232 18.60 10.80 1.78
N GLY A 233 19.76 10.86 1.09
CA GLY A 233 21.05 11.28 1.62
C GLY A 233 21.51 10.46 2.84
N ASP A 234 22.77 10.52 3.23
CA ASP A 234 23.25 9.72 4.38
C ASP A 234 23.11 10.43 5.73
N ASP A 235 22.96 11.75 5.68
CA ASP A 235 23.10 12.70 6.80
C ASP A 235 21.81 12.96 7.60
N ASP A 236 20.64 12.74 7.00
CA ASP A 236 19.34 13.07 7.59
C ASP A 236 18.46 11.83 7.74
N ALA A 237 18.32 11.33 8.97
CA ALA A 237 17.49 10.16 9.27
C ALA A 237 16.01 10.37 8.91
N ASP A 238 15.50 11.60 9.02
CA ASP A 238 14.10 11.91 8.68
C ASP A 238 13.87 11.83 7.17
N SER A 239 14.75 12.44 6.37
CA SER A 239 14.70 12.33 4.90
C SER A 239 14.83 10.89 4.42
N ARG A 240 15.75 10.11 5.02
CA ARG A 240 15.93 8.69 4.69
C ARG A 240 14.69 7.86 4.98
N ALA A 241 14.07 8.03 6.15
CA ALA A 241 12.87 7.29 6.50
C ALA A 241 11.66 7.70 5.64
N GLN A 242 11.55 8.98 5.28
CA GLN A 242 10.50 9.46 4.36
C GLN A 242 10.69 8.91 2.94
N ALA A 243 11.93 8.91 2.43
CA ALA A 243 12.26 8.31 1.14
C ALA A 243 11.95 6.81 1.14
N ALA A 244 12.40 6.08 2.16
CA ALA A 244 12.15 4.65 2.32
C ALA A 244 10.64 4.33 2.37
N MET A 245 9.85 5.12 3.10
CA MET A 245 8.40 4.98 3.15
C MET A 245 7.74 5.21 1.77
N CYS A 246 8.20 6.21 1.00
CA CYS A 246 7.68 6.45 -0.35
C CYS A 246 8.09 5.34 -1.33
N SER A 247 9.34 4.87 -1.25
CA SER A 247 9.85 3.76 -2.06
C SER A 247 9.12 2.46 -1.74
N ALA A 248 8.85 2.16 -0.47
CA ALA A 248 8.05 1.00 -0.07
C ALA A 248 6.65 1.02 -0.71
N GLN A 249 5.96 2.17 -0.69
CA GLN A 249 4.65 2.31 -1.34
C GLN A 249 4.73 2.23 -2.87
N LEU A 250 5.81 2.72 -3.49
CA LEU A 250 6.08 2.56 -4.92
C LEU A 250 6.20 1.07 -5.28
N HIS A 251 7.06 0.31 -4.58
CA HIS A 251 7.22 -1.12 -4.80
C HIS A 251 5.93 -1.90 -4.54
N ALA A 252 5.17 -1.54 -3.50
CA ALA A 252 3.84 -2.10 -3.25
C ALA A 252 2.89 -1.93 -4.45
N HIS A 253 2.89 -0.77 -5.10
CA HIS A 253 2.08 -0.55 -6.31
C HIS A 253 2.57 -1.33 -7.55
N ARG A 254 3.80 -1.87 -7.51
CA ARG A 254 4.34 -2.72 -8.57
C ARG A 254 4.21 -4.21 -8.28
N GLY A 255 3.69 -4.60 -7.11
CA GLY A 255 3.67 -5.99 -6.67
C GLY A 255 5.05 -6.53 -6.27
N ASP A 256 6.04 -5.66 -6.07
CA ASP A 256 7.39 -6.05 -5.65
C ASP A 256 7.48 -6.08 -4.12
N ALA A 257 6.94 -7.15 -3.53
CA ALA A 257 6.87 -7.29 -2.08
C ALA A 257 8.26 -7.29 -1.42
N ALA A 258 9.25 -7.93 -2.04
CA ALA A 258 10.59 -8.07 -1.49
C ALA A 258 11.32 -6.72 -1.41
N ALA A 259 11.37 -5.95 -2.51
CA ALA A 259 12.01 -4.64 -2.48
C ALA A 259 11.24 -3.66 -1.57
N GLY A 260 9.90 -3.73 -1.56
CA GLY A 260 9.07 -2.94 -0.65
C GLY A 260 9.38 -3.21 0.82
N MET A 261 9.56 -4.49 1.19
CA MET A 261 9.91 -4.88 2.55
C MET A 261 11.29 -4.40 2.96
N ALA A 262 12.29 -4.52 2.08
CA ALA A 262 13.63 -3.99 2.34
C ALA A 262 13.62 -2.48 2.65
N GLN A 263 12.77 -1.71 1.95
CA GLN A 263 12.58 -0.28 2.25
C GLN A 263 11.86 -0.05 3.58
N CYS A 264 10.88 -0.89 3.93
CA CYS A 264 10.24 -0.81 5.25
C CYS A 264 11.25 -1.07 6.38
N GLU A 265 12.06 -2.11 6.26
CA GLU A 265 13.11 -2.46 7.23
C GLU A 265 14.13 -1.33 7.38
N LEU A 266 14.59 -0.76 6.27
CA LEU A 266 15.47 0.41 6.27
C LEU A 266 14.83 1.56 7.06
N GLY A 267 13.59 1.95 6.74
CA GLY A 267 12.90 3.04 7.43
C GLY A 267 12.68 2.77 8.92
N LEU A 268 12.31 1.53 9.29
CA LEU A 268 12.09 1.13 10.67
C LEU A 268 13.38 1.08 11.49
N SER A 269 14.50 0.67 10.87
CA SER A 269 15.83 0.68 11.52
C SER A 269 16.27 2.09 11.96
N LEU A 270 15.73 3.12 11.31
CA LEU A 270 16.03 4.53 11.61
C LEU A 270 15.17 5.08 12.76
N SER A 271 14.13 4.36 13.22
CA SER A 271 13.19 4.80 14.26
C SER A 271 13.85 5.45 15.49
N PRO A 272 14.94 4.90 16.07
CA PRO A 272 15.61 5.50 17.23
C PRO A 272 16.22 6.89 16.96
N ARG A 273 16.44 7.25 15.69
CA ARG A 273 17.11 8.48 15.25
C ARG A 273 16.14 9.51 14.66
N LEU A 274 14.85 9.20 14.56
CA LEU A 274 13.88 10.09 13.94
C LEU A 274 13.57 11.31 14.80
N GLY A 275 13.47 12.46 14.13
CA GLY A 275 13.16 13.75 14.73
C GLY A 275 11.66 13.98 14.91
N ALA A 276 11.31 15.18 15.39
CA ALA A 276 9.91 15.62 15.44
C ALA A 276 9.21 15.60 14.07
N PRO A 277 9.85 16.00 12.94
CA PRO A 277 9.19 15.98 11.63
C PRO A 277 8.60 14.62 11.25
N SER A 278 9.37 13.53 11.36
CA SER A 278 8.88 12.18 11.04
C SER A 278 7.87 11.64 12.05
N ARG A 279 8.06 11.96 13.34
CA ARG A 279 7.13 11.52 14.40
C ARG A 279 5.77 12.19 14.25
N ASP A 280 5.74 13.50 14.06
CA ASP A 280 4.51 14.29 13.87
C ASP A 280 3.82 13.93 12.56
N PHE A 281 4.59 13.55 11.55
CA PHE A 281 4.05 13.07 10.28
C PHE A 281 3.35 11.72 10.42
N GLY A 282 3.93 10.81 11.22
CA GLY A 282 3.43 9.43 11.38
C GLY A 282 4.20 8.41 10.52
N THR A 283 5.50 8.65 10.28
CA THR A 283 6.33 7.79 9.40
C THR A 283 6.42 6.35 9.90
N VAL A 284 6.71 6.12 11.18
CA VAL A 284 6.86 4.77 11.77
C VAL A 284 5.58 3.93 11.67
N PRO A 285 4.40 4.41 12.15
CA PRO A 285 3.18 3.61 11.98
C PRO A 285 2.82 3.39 10.51
N MET A 286 3.16 4.31 9.60
CA MET A 286 2.95 4.10 8.15
C MET A 286 3.86 3.01 7.59
N LEU A 287 5.13 2.96 7.98
CA LEU A 287 6.05 1.90 7.59
C LEU A 287 5.53 0.53 8.05
N HIS A 288 5.04 0.40 9.29
CA HIS A 288 4.41 -0.83 9.76
C HIS A 288 3.12 -1.18 9.00
N CYS A 289 2.30 -0.18 8.65
CA CYS A 289 1.11 -0.40 7.83
C CYS A 289 1.47 -0.90 6.41
N LEU A 290 2.57 -0.40 5.83
CA LEU A 290 3.08 -0.85 4.54
C LEU A 290 3.68 -2.25 4.63
N SER A 291 4.47 -2.55 5.67
CA SER A 291 4.95 -3.92 5.93
C SER A 291 3.80 -4.91 6.01
N ALA A 292 2.73 -4.55 6.72
CA ALA A 292 1.55 -5.38 6.79
C ALA A 292 0.91 -5.62 5.41
N GLN A 293 0.79 -4.59 4.59
CA GLN A 293 0.24 -4.71 3.24
C GLN A 293 1.11 -5.63 2.37
N LEU A 294 2.43 -5.47 2.44
CA LEU A 294 3.39 -6.26 1.66
C LEU A 294 3.40 -7.72 2.09
N HIS A 295 3.42 -8.01 3.39
CA HIS A 295 3.27 -9.36 3.92
C HIS A 295 1.95 -10.01 3.51
N ALA A 296 0.84 -9.27 3.57
CA ALA A 296 -0.46 -9.78 3.12
C ALA A 296 -0.44 -10.11 1.62
N SER A 297 0.16 -9.26 0.78
CA SER A 297 0.28 -9.51 -0.66
C SER A 297 1.18 -10.71 -1.00
N SER A 298 2.18 -11.00 -0.16
CA SER A 298 3.05 -12.17 -0.33
C SER A 298 2.48 -13.44 0.32
N GLY A 299 1.24 -13.41 0.84
CA GLY A 299 0.59 -14.55 1.50
C GLY A 299 1.06 -14.84 2.93
N ASP A 300 1.89 -13.98 3.53
CA ASP A 300 2.38 -14.08 4.90
C ASP A 300 1.43 -13.36 5.87
N LEU A 301 0.26 -13.97 6.06
CA LEU A 301 -0.85 -13.36 6.79
C LEU A 301 -0.52 -13.09 8.26
N ARG A 302 0.36 -13.88 8.89
CA ARG A 302 0.73 -13.72 10.30
C ARG A 302 1.72 -12.59 10.51
N ARG A 303 2.74 -12.44 9.65
CA ARG A 303 3.60 -11.26 9.73
C ARG A 303 2.84 -9.99 9.35
N ALA A 304 1.82 -10.09 8.51
CA ALA A 304 0.89 -8.99 8.27
C ALA A 304 0.12 -8.58 9.54
N GLU A 305 -0.39 -9.55 10.31
CA GLU A 305 -1.09 -9.32 11.58
C GLU A 305 -0.17 -8.67 12.61
N ALA A 306 1.04 -9.22 12.81
CA ALA A 306 2.04 -8.67 13.72
C ALA A 306 2.45 -7.23 13.34
N SER A 307 2.60 -6.96 12.03
CA SER A 307 2.90 -5.61 11.53
C SER A 307 1.76 -4.63 11.77
N LEU A 308 0.49 -5.07 11.70
CA LEU A 308 -0.66 -4.24 12.05
C LEU A 308 -0.72 -3.93 13.55
N ASP A 309 -0.32 -4.87 14.40
CA ASP A 309 -0.24 -4.63 15.85
C ASP A 309 0.89 -3.66 16.19
N ALA A 310 2.05 -3.79 15.55
CA ALA A 310 3.12 -2.79 15.64
C ALA A 310 2.68 -1.41 15.13
N CYS A 311 1.92 -1.36 14.03
CA CYS A 311 1.31 -0.12 13.53
C CYS A 311 0.40 0.52 14.59
N SER A 312 -0.48 -0.25 15.24
CA SER A 312 -1.37 0.26 16.30
C SER A 312 -0.59 0.74 17.52
N ALA A 313 0.46 0.02 17.93
CA ALA A 313 1.30 0.42 19.06
C ALA A 313 2.09 1.71 18.79
N ALA A 314 2.54 1.91 17.54
CA ALA A 314 3.26 3.11 17.12
C ALA A 314 2.35 4.30 16.76
N ALA A 315 1.03 4.09 16.64
CA ALA A 315 0.10 5.12 16.20
C ALA A 315 -0.12 6.19 17.28
N ALA A 316 0.42 7.38 17.05
CA ALA A 316 0.15 8.56 17.86
C ALA A 316 -1.07 9.36 17.33
N ARG A 317 -1.87 9.90 18.25
CA ARG A 317 -2.96 10.83 17.93
C ARG A 317 -2.39 12.15 17.42
N GLY A 318 -3.10 12.81 16.50
CA GLY A 318 -2.73 14.12 15.98
C GLY A 318 -1.66 14.11 14.88
N THR A 319 -1.16 12.93 14.49
CA THR A 319 -0.20 12.81 13.38
C THR A 319 -0.82 13.22 12.06
N GLN A 320 -0.01 13.70 11.11
CA GLN A 320 -0.49 14.14 9.80
C GLN A 320 -1.15 12.99 9.02
N MET A 321 -0.61 11.79 9.16
CA MET A 321 -1.11 10.58 8.50
C MET A 321 -2.24 9.87 9.25
N GLN A 322 -2.70 10.37 10.42
CA GLN A 322 -3.65 9.64 11.27
C GLN A 322 -4.91 9.17 10.53
N GLN A 323 -5.52 10.03 9.70
CA GLN A 323 -6.74 9.66 8.98
C GLN A 323 -6.48 8.56 7.95
N LEU A 324 -5.38 8.67 7.19
CA LEU A 324 -4.99 7.67 6.21
C LEU A 324 -4.61 6.35 6.89
N LEU A 325 -3.86 6.40 7.99
CA LEU A 325 -3.45 5.25 8.79
C LEU A 325 -4.65 4.49 9.36
N THR A 326 -5.59 5.19 9.98
CA THR A 326 -6.80 4.58 10.54
C THR A 326 -7.62 3.90 9.45
N PHE A 327 -7.76 4.55 8.29
CA PHE A 327 -8.49 3.98 7.17
C PHE A 327 -7.78 2.73 6.60
N LYS A 328 -6.50 2.86 6.24
CA LYS A 328 -5.72 1.77 5.63
C LYS A 328 -5.56 0.58 6.59
N SER A 329 -5.10 0.82 7.82
CA SER A 329 -4.90 -0.26 8.78
C SER A 329 -6.21 -0.93 9.19
N GLY A 330 -7.30 -0.15 9.37
CA GLY A 330 -8.62 -0.71 9.69
C GLY A 330 -9.20 -1.56 8.56
N ARG A 331 -8.96 -1.17 7.30
CA ARG A 331 -9.38 -1.99 6.16
C ARG A 331 -8.55 -3.25 6.00
N LEU A 332 -7.23 -3.12 6.11
CA LEU A 332 -6.32 -4.25 6.02
C LEU A 332 -6.60 -5.26 7.14
N ARG A 333 -6.87 -4.82 8.38
CA ARG A 333 -7.31 -5.70 9.48
C ARG A 333 -8.57 -6.48 9.14
N ARG A 334 -9.57 -5.86 8.50
CA ARG A 334 -10.80 -6.58 8.09
C ARG A 334 -10.51 -7.62 7.02
N SER A 335 -9.78 -7.24 5.98
CA SER A 335 -9.39 -8.15 4.89
C SER A 335 -8.57 -9.31 5.41
N LEU A 336 -7.57 -9.02 6.24
CA LEU A 336 -6.69 -10.01 6.84
C LEU A 336 -7.45 -10.94 7.79
N GLY A 337 -8.38 -10.42 8.58
CA GLY A 337 -9.22 -11.24 9.46
C GLY A 337 -10.07 -12.25 8.69
N LEU A 338 -10.61 -11.86 7.54
CA LEU A 338 -11.31 -12.78 6.63
C LEU A 338 -10.36 -13.81 6.03
N GLN A 339 -9.21 -13.38 5.51
CA GLN A 339 -8.21 -14.29 4.94
C GLN A 339 -7.66 -15.28 5.97
N LEU A 340 -7.40 -14.83 7.20
CA LEU A 340 -6.99 -15.70 8.30
C LEU A 340 -8.09 -16.69 8.67
N HIS A 341 -9.36 -16.26 8.72
CA HIS A 341 -10.48 -17.15 8.99
C HIS A 341 -10.64 -18.23 7.92
N ASP A 342 -10.45 -17.88 6.65
CA ASP A 342 -10.56 -18.81 5.52
C ASP A 342 -9.34 -19.73 5.41
N ALA A 343 -8.14 -19.24 5.73
CA ALA A 343 -6.88 -19.97 5.56
C ALA A 343 -6.45 -20.80 6.77
N TYR A 344 -6.93 -20.47 7.98
CA TYR A 344 -6.54 -21.15 9.22
C TYR A 344 -7.71 -21.88 9.85
N ALA A 345 -7.47 -23.13 10.25
CA ALA A 345 -8.37 -23.86 11.14
C ALA A 345 -8.00 -23.58 12.60
N THR A 346 -8.99 -23.64 13.50
CA THR A 346 -8.77 -23.55 14.94
C THR A 346 -8.87 -24.93 15.57
N LEU A 347 -7.77 -25.41 16.15
CA LEU A 347 -7.72 -26.59 16.99
C LEU A 347 -7.92 -26.19 18.46
N SER A 348 -8.99 -26.71 19.07
CA SER A 348 -9.14 -26.68 20.54
C SER A 348 -8.46 -27.91 21.13
N LEU A 349 -7.32 -27.72 21.81
CA LEU A 349 -6.54 -28.79 22.41
C LEU A 349 -6.78 -28.84 23.93
N PRO A 350 -7.46 -29.88 24.46
CA PRO A 350 -7.74 -29.98 25.89
C PRO A 350 -6.48 -30.07 26.76
N ALA A 351 -6.65 -29.81 28.06
CA ALA A 351 -5.62 -30.06 29.05
C ALA A 351 -5.21 -31.55 29.04
N GLY A 352 -3.92 -31.83 29.16
CA GLY A 352 -3.40 -33.19 29.23
C GLY A 352 -3.40 -33.97 27.91
N ARG A 353 -3.73 -33.35 26.77
CA ARG A 353 -3.85 -34.00 25.46
C ARG A 353 -2.79 -33.52 24.47
N ALA A 354 -2.58 -34.31 23.42
CA ALA A 354 -1.80 -33.92 22.26
C ALA A 354 -2.62 -34.07 20.98
N ALA A 355 -2.36 -33.26 19.98
CA ALA A 355 -2.90 -33.39 18.63
C ALA A 355 -1.77 -33.78 17.69
N VAL A 356 -1.99 -34.83 16.90
CA VAL A 356 -1.05 -35.31 15.89
C VAL A 356 -1.67 -35.13 14.51
N PHE A 357 -0.98 -34.41 13.64
CA PHE A 357 -1.29 -34.31 12.22
C PHE A 357 -0.44 -35.31 11.46
N SER A 358 -1.07 -36.30 10.85
CA SER A 358 -0.40 -37.33 10.05
C SER A 358 -0.53 -36.98 8.58
N ILE A 359 0.60 -36.67 7.94
CA ILE A 359 0.67 -36.19 6.55
C ILE A 359 1.47 -37.20 5.74
N THR A 360 0.82 -37.85 4.77
CA THR A 360 1.51 -38.77 3.86
C THR A 360 2.13 -37.98 2.72
N LEU A 361 3.45 -38.11 2.56
CA LEU A 361 4.19 -37.53 1.43
C LEU A 361 4.62 -38.65 0.48
N ALA A 362 4.51 -38.38 -0.81
CA ALA A 362 4.88 -39.33 -1.86
C ALA A 362 5.43 -38.59 -3.08
N ARG A 363 6.47 -39.16 -3.69
CA ARG A 363 7.03 -38.67 -4.95
C ARG A 363 6.11 -39.13 -6.08
N THR A 364 5.22 -38.25 -6.52
CA THR A 364 4.36 -38.52 -7.69
C THR A 364 4.80 -37.62 -8.86
N ALA A 365 4.20 -37.80 -10.03
CA ALA A 365 4.42 -36.88 -11.16
C ALA A 365 3.93 -35.45 -10.87
N ASP A 366 3.15 -35.27 -9.80
CA ASP A 366 2.72 -33.99 -9.27
C ASP A 366 3.63 -33.60 -8.08
N GLU A 367 4.43 -32.55 -8.24
CA GLU A 367 5.37 -32.06 -7.21
C GLU A 367 4.64 -31.62 -5.92
N ALA A 368 3.34 -31.42 -5.98
CA ALA A 368 2.55 -30.94 -4.86
C ALA A 368 2.35 -31.96 -3.71
N THR A 369 2.76 -33.23 -3.89
CA THR A 369 2.70 -34.29 -2.86
C THR A 369 4.05 -34.63 -2.23
N SER A 370 5.14 -34.00 -2.68
CA SER A 370 6.50 -34.23 -2.14
C SER A 370 6.88 -33.22 -1.05
N THR A 371 6.08 -32.18 -0.83
CA THR A 371 6.35 -31.14 0.16
C THR A 371 5.18 -30.94 1.12
N ALA A 372 5.50 -30.62 2.38
CA ALA A 372 4.55 -30.12 3.35
C ALA A 372 5.09 -28.83 3.96
N ALA A 373 4.25 -27.80 4.02
CA ALA A 373 4.52 -26.60 4.79
C ALA A 373 3.51 -26.48 5.92
N TRP A 374 3.92 -25.94 7.06
CA TRP A 374 3.02 -25.64 8.15
C TRP A 374 3.35 -24.29 8.76
N ASP A 375 2.30 -23.69 9.29
CA ASP A 375 2.42 -22.60 10.21
C ASP A 375 1.30 -22.72 11.26
N TRP A 376 1.61 -22.35 12.49
CA TRP A 376 0.62 -22.33 13.56
C TRP A 376 0.97 -21.26 14.59
N ALA A 377 -0.06 -20.73 15.24
CA ALA A 377 0.06 -19.75 16.30
C ALA A 377 -0.85 -20.11 17.47
N LEU A 378 -0.36 -19.84 18.67
CA LEU A 378 -1.08 -20.07 19.92
C LEU A 378 -1.68 -18.74 20.40
N GLU A 379 -2.97 -18.73 20.74
CA GLU A 379 -3.60 -17.50 21.24
C GLU A 379 -3.02 -17.02 22.58
N ALA A 380 -2.59 -17.94 23.45
CA ALA A 380 -2.06 -17.60 24.76
C ALA A 380 -1.18 -18.69 25.38
N ARG A 381 -0.17 -18.24 26.14
CA ARG A 381 0.73 -19.05 27.00
C ARG A 381 1.81 -19.80 26.25
N ASP A 382 1.76 -21.12 26.24
CA ASP A 382 2.80 -21.99 25.73
C ASP A 382 2.22 -23.25 25.10
N ILE A 383 2.96 -24.03 24.32
CA ILE A 383 2.59 -25.37 23.86
C ILE A 383 3.87 -26.12 23.49
N ASP A 384 3.88 -27.44 23.62
CA ASP A 384 5.00 -28.24 23.16
C ASP A 384 4.75 -28.58 21.67
N PHE A 385 5.75 -28.38 20.82
CA PHE A 385 5.66 -28.72 19.40
C PHE A 385 6.86 -29.54 18.97
N GLY A 386 6.61 -30.57 18.16
CA GLY A 386 7.63 -31.44 17.59
C GLY A 386 7.23 -31.95 16.21
N VAL A 387 8.23 -32.33 15.41
CA VAL A 387 8.05 -32.85 14.06
C VAL A 387 8.83 -34.14 13.91
N ARG A 388 8.16 -35.19 13.43
CA ARG A 388 8.72 -36.52 13.21
C ARG A 388 8.47 -36.97 11.78
N TRP A 389 9.46 -37.61 11.16
CA TRP A 389 9.34 -38.23 9.84
C TRP A 389 9.59 -39.73 9.93
N THR A 390 8.77 -40.52 9.26
CA THR A 390 8.94 -41.97 9.15
C THR A 390 8.90 -42.36 7.68
N ALA A 391 10.03 -42.78 7.13
CA ALA A 391 10.06 -43.34 5.78
C ALA A 391 9.27 -44.66 5.71
N ALA A 392 8.72 -45.01 4.56
CA ALA A 392 7.86 -46.20 4.40
C ALA A 392 8.47 -47.53 4.90
N ALA A 393 9.79 -47.64 4.93
CA ALA A 393 10.54 -48.80 5.42
C ALA A 393 11.65 -48.45 6.43
N GLY A 394 11.56 -47.27 7.08
CA GLY A 394 12.60 -46.75 7.98
C GLY A 394 12.11 -46.53 9.42
N GLU A 395 13.07 -46.39 10.33
CA GLU A 395 12.80 -45.94 11.71
C GLU A 395 12.37 -44.46 11.72
N PRO A 396 11.52 -44.03 12.67
CA PRO A 396 11.14 -42.63 12.82
C PRO A 396 12.34 -41.75 13.16
N ALA A 397 12.53 -40.67 12.40
CA ALA A 397 13.51 -39.63 12.65
C ALA A 397 12.82 -38.38 13.23
N GLU A 398 13.34 -37.84 14.33
CA GLU A 398 12.87 -36.58 14.90
C GLU A 398 13.56 -35.43 14.13
N LEU A 399 12.76 -34.67 13.38
CA LEU A 399 13.26 -33.56 12.56
C LEU A 399 13.32 -32.27 13.37
N HIS A 400 12.30 -32.05 14.20
CA HIS A 400 12.28 -30.98 15.19
C HIS A 400 11.98 -31.57 16.55
N PRO A 401 12.94 -31.51 17.50
CA PRO A 401 12.73 -32.05 18.83
C PRO A 401 11.57 -31.34 19.52
N THR A 402 10.78 -32.11 20.26
CA THR A 402 9.64 -31.54 20.98
C THR A 402 10.10 -30.48 21.98
N SER A 403 9.75 -29.22 21.74
CA SER A 403 10.16 -28.09 22.59
C SER A 403 8.99 -27.16 22.91
N ARG A 404 9.14 -26.38 23.99
CA ARG A 404 8.10 -25.48 24.50
C ARG A 404 8.15 -24.15 23.75
N HIS A 405 7.05 -23.76 23.13
CA HIS A 405 6.89 -22.51 22.41
C HIS A 405 5.89 -21.62 23.12
N GLU A 406 6.24 -20.36 23.37
CA GLU A 406 5.33 -19.36 23.94
C GLU A 406 4.45 -18.71 22.86
N ALA A 407 3.25 -18.27 23.22
CA ALA A 407 2.34 -17.53 22.33
C ALA A 407 2.97 -16.24 21.78
N ALA A 408 3.88 -15.63 22.55
CA ALA A 408 4.62 -14.45 22.12
C ALA A 408 5.76 -14.76 21.13
N ALA A 409 6.12 -16.03 20.93
CA ALA A 409 7.19 -16.43 20.02
C ALA A 409 6.80 -16.31 18.53
N GLY A 410 5.58 -15.84 18.23
CA GLY A 410 5.08 -15.70 16.87
C GLY A 410 4.59 -17.02 16.28
N PRO A 411 4.26 -17.05 14.98
CA PRO A 411 3.92 -18.29 14.31
C PRO A 411 5.16 -19.18 14.25
N VAL A 412 4.99 -20.46 14.56
CA VAL A 412 6.02 -21.46 14.33
C VAL A 412 5.84 -21.99 12.92
N GLU A 413 6.72 -21.54 12.03
CA GLU A 413 6.74 -21.90 10.61
C GLU A 413 7.72 -23.06 10.38
N GLY A 414 7.41 -23.91 9.41
CA GLY A 414 8.34 -24.93 8.94
C GLY A 414 7.89 -25.55 7.63
N SER A 415 8.83 -26.21 6.97
CA SER A 415 8.54 -27.00 5.79
C SER A 415 9.40 -28.25 5.78
N PHE A 416 8.92 -29.26 5.07
CA PHE A 416 9.62 -30.50 4.87
C PHE A 416 9.43 -30.94 3.42
N GLU A 417 10.55 -31.22 2.77
CA GLU A 417 10.59 -31.80 1.43
C GLU A 417 11.07 -33.25 1.53
N LEU A 418 10.39 -34.13 0.78
CA LEU A 418 10.69 -35.55 0.73
C LEU A 418 12.14 -35.78 0.26
N PRO A 419 13.01 -36.38 1.09
CA PRO A 419 14.42 -36.56 0.75
C PRO A 419 14.64 -37.29 -0.58
N GLU A 420 15.76 -36.98 -1.25
CA GLU A 420 16.17 -37.71 -2.46
C GLU A 420 16.29 -39.23 -2.18
N GLY A 421 15.73 -40.04 -3.08
CA GLY A 421 15.72 -41.50 -2.96
C GLY A 421 14.60 -42.07 -2.06
N CYS A 422 13.79 -41.23 -1.42
CA CYS A 422 12.56 -41.67 -0.74
C CYS A 422 11.35 -41.57 -1.69
N GLU A 423 10.64 -42.69 -1.87
CA GLU A 423 9.42 -42.76 -2.68
C GLU A 423 8.19 -42.27 -1.89
N SER A 424 8.12 -42.59 -0.59
CA SER A 424 7.03 -42.14 0.29
C SER A 424 7.35 -42.28 1.78
N GLY A 425 6.53 -41.64 2.61
CA GLY A 425 6.55 -41.78 4.07
C GLY A 425 5.53 -40.90 4.77
N LEU A 426 5.63 -40.84 6.09
CA LEU A 426 4.71 -40.13 6.97
C LEU A 426 5.41 -39.02 7.75
N LEU A 427 4.94 -37.79 7.58
CA LEU A 427 5.31 -36.64 8.41
C LEU A 427 4.26 -36.45 9.50
N GLU A 428 4.70 -36.34 10.74
CA GLU A 428 3.85 -36.10 11.90
C GLU A 428 4.20 -34.78 12.56
N LEU A 429 3.22 -33.88 12.65
CA LEU A 429 3.32 -32.64 13.42
C LEU A 429 2.57 -32.85 14.73
N THR A 430 3.24 -32.69 15.86
CA THR A 430 2.63 -32.91 17.18
C THR A 430 2.53 -31.60 17.94
N LEU A 431 1.31 -31.20 18.29
CA LEU A 431 1.02 -30.12 19.24
C LEU A 431 0.59 -30.73 20.57
N SER A 432 1.38 -30.57 21.61
CA SER A 432 1.16 -31.20 22.91
C SER A 432 0.85 -30.18 24.00
N ASN A 433 -0.30 -30.36 24.64
CA ASN A 433 -0.71 -29.67 25.86
C ASN A 433 -0.67 -30.62 27.08
N ARG A 434 0.12 -31.70 27.00
CA ARG A 434 0.19 -32.74 28.04
C ARG A 434 0.72 -32.21 29.37
N PHE A 435 1.54 -31.16 29.34
CA PHE A 435 2.06 -30.51 30.54
C PHE A 435 1.07 -29.57 31.25
N SER A 436 -0.05 -29.21 30.61
CA SER A 436 -1.08 -28.38 31.25
C SER A 436 -2.19 -29.24 31.83
N TYR A 437 -2.44 -29.09 33.13
CA TYR A 437 -3.43 -29.91 33.86
C TYR A 437 -4.84 -29.32 33.89
N PHE A 438 -5.00 -28.02 33.64
CA PHE A 438 -6.25 -27.31 33.94
C PHE A 438 -6.84 -26.51 32.80
N ARG A 439 -6.12 -26.33 31.69
CA ARG A 439 -6.54 -25.40 30.63
C ARG A 439 -6.37 -26.00 29.26
N SER A 440 -7.42 -25.89 28.46
CA SER A 440 -7.35 -26.08 27.02
C SER A 440 -6.59 -24.92 26.37
N LYS A 441 -6.12 -25.16 25.16
CA LYS A 441 -5.42 -24.20 24.32
C LYS A 441 -6.12 -24.12 22.97
N ALA A 442 -6.18 -22.92 22.40
CA ALA A 442 -6.64 -22.70 21.04
C ALA A 442 -5.41 -22.47 20.17
N VAL A 443 -5.20 -23.36 19.19
CA VAL A 443 -4.13 -23.24 18.22
C VAL A 443 -4.74 -22.98 16.87
N SER A 444 -4.41 -21.83 16.28
CA SER A 444 -4.75 -21.57 14.88
C SER A 444 -3.65 -22.14 14.01
N TYR A 445 -3.98 -22.98 13.03
CA TYR A 445 -2.99 -23.68 12.20
C TYR A 445 -3.39 -23.69 10.73
N ARG A 446 -2.37 -23.72 9.86
CA ARG A 446 -2.48 -24.00 8.44
C ARG A 446 -1.43 -25.04 8.08
N ILE A 447 -1.85 -26.08 7.34
CA ILE A 447 -0.96 -27.12 6.81
C ILE A 447 -1.14 -27.12 5.30
N GLY A 448 -0.12 -26.67 4.59
CA GLY A 448 -0.06 -26.68 3.13
C GLY A 448 0.38 -28.04 2.62
N THR A 449 -0.56 -28.80 2.06
CA THR A 449 -0.34 -29.90 1.12
C THR A 449 -1.48 -29.89 0.09
N ALA A 450 -1.24 -30.24 -1.18
CA ALA A 450 -2.31 -30.25 -2.17
C ALA A 450 -3.35 -31.37 -1.96
N ALA A 451 -3.05 -32.38 -1.13
CA ALA A 451 -3.81 -33.63 -1.06
C ALA A 451 -4.55 -33.90 0.26
N VAL A 452 -4.39 -33.11 1.33
CA VAL A 452 -4.90 -33.51 2.66
C VAL A 452 -5.63 -32.38 3.37
N LYS A 453 -6.93 -32.59 3.66
CA LYS A 453 -7.57 -32.01 4.85
C LYS A 453 -7.02 -32.78 6.06
N ALA A 454 -5.88 -32.35 6.59
CA ALA A 454 -5.27 -33.02 7.74
C ALA A 454 -6.07 -32.65 8.99
N GLU A 455 -7.12 -33.40 9.30
CA GLU A 455 -7.78 -33.30 10.59
C GLU A 455 -6.88 -33.93 11.66
N PRO A 456 -6.54 -33.20 12.73
CA PRO A 456 -5.66 -33.73 13.76
C PRO A 456 -6.38 -34.81 14.57
N ARG A 457 -5.64 -35.87 14.88
CA ARG A 457 -6.08 -36.84 15.89
C ARG A 457 -5.70 -36.31 17.26
N VAL A 458 -6.70 -36.04 18.11
CA VAL A 458 -6.48 -35.65 19.50
C VAL A 458 -6.37 -36.90 20.37
N GLU A 459 -5.22 -37.07 21.04
CA GLU A 459 -4.84 -38.20 21.88
C GLU A 459 -4.63 -37.84 23.35
#